data_AF-A0A352IAC3-F1
#
_entry.id   AF-A0A352IAC3-F1
#
_cell.length_a   1.000
_cell.length_b   1.000
_cell.length_c   1.000
_cell.angle_alpha   90.00
_cell.angle_beta   90.00
_cell.angle_gamma   90.00
#
_symmetry.space_group_name_H-M   'P 1'
#
loop_
_entity.id
_entity.type
_entity.pdbx_description
1 polymer ?
#
loop_
_entity_poly.entity_id
_entity_poly.type
_entity_poly.pdbx_seq_one_letter_code
_entity_poly.pdbx_strand_id
1 'polypeptide(L)'
;MERKSTHRITLTCLLLMLALAAACGHKAEVPAQATAVETQASMFPDYRDIVIPPNIAPLNFQVRDSGATAAVALLQGDNGQEVLAQADRSMTVRIDTSAWRGLLTTCKGKDIRVTV
;
A
#
# COMPACT_ATOMS: atom_id res chain seq x y z
N MET A 1 1.35 1.12 52.04
CA MET A 1 2.28 0.64 50.99
C MET A 1 1.58 0.44 49.64
N GLU A 2 0.25 0.24 49.63
CA GLU A 2 -0.63 0.04 48.47
C GLU A 2 -0.60 1.15 47.39
N ARG A 3 -0.67 2.43 47.77
CA ARG A 3 -0.85 3.56 46.82
C ARG A 3 0.30 3.72 45.80
N LYS A 4 1.54 3.41 46.19
CA LYS A 4 2.71 3.46 45.28
C LYS A 4 2.68 2.32 44.25
N SER A 5 2.08 1.17 44.59
CA SER A 5 1.98 0.01 43.70
C SER A 5 0.94 0.26 42.60
N THR A 6 -0.22 0.81 42.96
CA THR A 6 -1.29 1.16 42.00
C THR A 6 -0.82 2.20 40.98
N HIS A 7 -0.12 3.25 41.40
CA HIS A 7 0.45 4.24 40.46
C HIS A 7 1.47 3.65 39.50
N ARG A 8 2.31 2.70 39.94
CA ARG A 8 3.28 2.02 39.07
C ARG A 8 2.55 1.16 38.03
N ILE A 9 1.53 0.40 38.43
CA ILE A 9 0.71 -0.43 37.54
C ILE A 9 -0.02 0.45 36.51
N THR A 10 -0.65 1.55 36.94
CA THR A 10 -1.33 2.48 36.02
C THR A 10 -0.35 3.08 35.00
N LEU A 11 0.86 3.45 35.44
CA LEU A 11 1.88 4.01 34.55
C LEU A 11 2.35 2.97 33.51
N THR A 12 2.56 1.73 33.93
CA THR A 12 2.94 0.62 33.03
C THR A 12 1.84 0.32 32.03
N CYS A 13 0.57 0.27 32.45
CA CYS A 13 -0.56 0.08 31.54
C CYS A 13 -0.68 1.22 30.51
N LEU A 14 -0.48 2.47 30.95
CA LEU A 14 -0.51 3.64 30.06
C LEU A 14 0.61 3.58 29.01
N LEU A 15 1.83 3.21 29.41
CA LEU A 15 2.97 3.03 28.51
C LEU A 15 2.74 1.90 27.51
N LEU A 16 2.14 0.78 27.94
CA LEU A 16 1.80 -0.34 27.06
C LEU A 16 0.75 0.07 26.02
N MET A 17 -0.29 0.79 26.43
CA MET A 17 -1.33 1.31 25.53
C MET A 17 -0.76 2.28 24.49
N LEU A 18 0.19 3.14 24.90
CA LEU A 18 0.86 4.07 23.99
C LEU A 18 1.75 3.33 22.97
N ALA A 19 2.45 2.29 23.40
CA ALA A 19 3.26 1.44 22.52
C ALA A 19 2.40 0.67 21.51
N LEU A 20 1.24 0.16 21.94
CA LEU A 20 0.27 -0.52 21.06
C LEU A 20 -0.32 0.43 20.01
N ALA A 21 -0.56 1.70 20.37
CA ALA A 21 -1.07 2.70 19.43
C ALA A 21 -0.07 3.05 18.32
N ALA A 22 1.24 3.02 18.62
CA ALA A 22 2.28 3.31 17.63
C ALA A 22 2.48 2.20 16.58
N ALA A 23 2.00 0.98 16.84
CA ALA A 23 2.18 -0.16 15.94
C ALA A 23 1.16 -0.20 14.77
N CYS A 24 0.12 0.65 14.80
CA CYS A 24 -1.01 0.55 13.88
C CYS A 24 -0.87 1.31 12.55
N GLY A 25 0.29 1.90 12.25
CA GLY A 25 0.49 2.66 11.01
C GLY A 25 1.52 2.05 10.09
N HIS A 26 1.12 1.16 9.18
CA HIS A 26 1.97 0.79 8.04
C HIS A 26 1.56 1.65 6.84
N LYS A 27 2.41 2.63 6.51
CA LYS A 27 2.23 3.45 5.31
C LYS A 27 3.11 2.84 4.21
N ALA A 28 2.54 2.62 3.03
CA ALA A 28 3.31 2.20 1.88
C ALA A 28 4.33 3.30 1.53
N GLU A 29 5.60 2.91 1.41
CA GLU A 29 6.69 3.80 1.05
C GLU A 29 7.54 3.15 -0.04
N VAL A 30 7.99 3.96 -0.99
CA VAL A 30 8.94 3.49 -2.01
C VAL A 30 10.26 3.14 -1.31
N PRO A 31 10.83 1.95 -1.51
CA PRO A 31 12.07 1.55 -0.87
C PRO A 31 13.20 2.53 -1.22
N ALA A 32 13.96 2.96 -0.20
CA ALA A 32 15.11 3.85 -0.40
C ALA A 32 16.20 3.21 -1.28
N GLN A 33 16.25 1.87 -1.33
CA GLN A 33 17.11 1.10 -2.22
C GLN A 33 16.24 0.36 -3.24
N ALA A 34 15.82 1.06 -4.29
CA ALA A 34 15.23 0.46 -5.49
C ALA A 34 16.21 0.61 -6.65
N THR A 35 16.39 -0.46 -7.43
CA THR A 35 17.14 -0.39 -8.69
C THR A 35 16.14 -0.27 -9.82
N ALA A 36 16.21 0.81 -10.59
CA ALA A 36 15.41 0.93 -11.80
C ALA A 36 15.86 -0.13 -12.80
N VAL A 37 14.90 -0.87 -13.37
CA VAL A 37 15.16 -1.87 -14.40
C VAL A 37 14.26 -1.57 -15.60
N GLU A 38 14.80 -1.70 -16.80
CA GLU A 38 14.07 -1.45 -18.05
C GLU A 38 13.11 -2.59 -18.43
N THR A 39 13.24 -3.76 -17.80
CA THR A 39 12.31 -4.88 -17.99
C THR A 39 11.05 -4.68 -17.19
N GLN A 40 9.90 -4.89 -17.85
CA GLN A 40 8.60 -4.88 -17.20
C GLN A 40 8.50 -6.02 -16.17
N ALA A 41 7.90 -5.71 -15.02
CA ALA A 41 7.63 -6.68 -13.96
C ALA A 41 6.71 -7.80 -14.46
N SER A 42 7.09 -9.05 -14.17
CA SER A 42 6.22 -10.20 -14.36
C SER A 42 5.10 -10.15 -13.32
N MET A 43 3.84 -10.18 -13.74
CA MET A 43 2.70 -10.07 -12.82
C MET A 43 1.49 -10.92 -13.21
N PHE A 44 0.62 -11.19 -12.23
CA PHE A 44 -0.63 -11.92 -12.45
C PHE A 44 -1.78 -11.44 -11.52
N PRO A 45 -3.00 -11.22 -12.03
CA PRO A 45 -3.33 -11.15 -13.45
C PRO A 45 -2.58 -10.02 -14.15
N ASP A 46 -2.47 -10.13 -15.48
CA ASP A 46 -1.81 -9.11 -16.29
C ASP A 46 -2.83 -8.04 -16.71
N TYR A 47 -2.78 -6.89 -16.02
CA TYR A 47 -3.63 -5.73 -16.26
C TYR A 47 -2.92 -4.62 -17.05
N ARG A 48 -1.88 -4.94 -17.82
CA ARG A 48 -1.24 -3.94 -18.70
C ARG A 48 -2.17 -3.54 -19.83
N ASP A 49 -2.16 -2.25 -20.15
CA ASP A 49 -2.79 -1.67 -21.34
C ASP A 49 -4.29 -2.03 -21.50
N ILE A 50 -5.02 -2.12 -20.38
CA ILE A 50 -6.46 -2.40 -20.37
C ILE A 50 -7.30 -1.14 -20.18
N VAL A 51 -8.54 -1.20 -20.66
CA VAL A 51 -9.59 -0.23 -20.32
C VAL A 51 -10.46 -0.81 -19.21
N ILE A 52 -10.69 -0.01 -18.16
CA ILE A 52 -11.44 -0.43 -16.97
C ILE A 52 -12.71 0.40 -16.81
N PRO A 53 -13.84 -0.19 -16.35
CA PRO A 53 -15.03 0.58 -16.07
C PRO A 53 -14.86 1.38 -14.77
N PRO A 54 -15.50 2.56 -14.63
CA PRO A 54 -15.27 3.48 -13.51
C PRO A 54 -15.76 2.99 -12.14
N ASN A 55 -16.38 1.81 -12.06
CA ASN A 55 -16.88 1.20 -10.82
C ASN A 55 -16.34 -0.23 -10.60
N ILE A 56 -15.21 -0.60 -11.22
CA ILE A 56 -14.60 -1.91 -11.01
C ILE A 56 -13.98 -2.02 -9.62
N ALA A 57 -13.91 -3.25 -9.08
CA ALA A 57 -13.15 -3.54 -7.88
C ALA A 57 -11.65 -3.23 -8.07
N PRO A 58 -10.88 -3.03 -6.99
CA PRO A 58 -9.45 -2.78 -7.08
C PRO A 58 -8.72 -3.89 -7.86
N LEU A 59 -7.89 -3.48 -8.80
CA LEU A 59 -7.10 -4.39 -9.63
C LEU A 59 -5.86 -4.86 -8.88
N ASN A 60 -6.08 -5.74 -7.93
CA ASN A 60 -5.01 -6.38 -7.17
C ASN A 60 -4.25 -7.37 -8.05
N PHE A 61 -2.92 -7.34 -7.99
CA PHE A 61 -2.07 -8.23 -8.77
C PHE A 61 -0.89 -8.73 -7.93
N GLN A 62 -0.32 -9.85 -8.34
CA GLN A 62 0.86 -10.43 -7.73
C GLN A 62 2.08 -10.17 -8.62
N VAL A 63 3.17 -9.67 -8.04
CA VAL A 63 4.48 -9.57 -8.68
C VAL A 63 5.16 -10.94 -8.61
N ARG A 64 5.66 -11.43 -9.75
CA ARG A 64 6.20 -12.78 -9.93
C ARG A 64 7.67 -12.79 -10.37
N ASP A 65 8.36 -11.67 -10.26
CA ASP A 65 9.78 -11.59 -10.57
C ASP A 65 10.58 -12.41 -9.57
N SER A 66 11.32 -13.41 -10.07
CA SER A 66 12.00 -14.44 -9.24
C SER A 66 13.08 -13.90 -8.30
N GLY A 67 13.52 -12.65 -8.49
CA GLY A 67 14.51 -11.98 -7.64
C GLY A 67 13.94 -10.88 -6.75
N ALA A 68 12.65 -10.54 -6.86
CA ALA A 68 12.07 -9.46 -6.09
C ALA A 68 11.76 -9.92 -4.65
N THR A 69 12.19 -9.13 -3.67
CA THR A 69 11.94 -9.38 -2.23
C THR A 69 10.90 -8.43 -1.63
N ALA A 70 10.63 -7.33 -2.34
CA ALA A 70 9.59 -6.35 -2.05
C ALA A 70 9.13 -5.72 -3.37
N ALA A 71 7.91 -5.19 -3.39
CA ALA A 71 7.38 -4.44 -4.52
C ALA A 71 6.43 -3.34 -4.03
N VAL A 72 6.37 -2.23 -4.75
CA VAL A 72 5.47 -1.11 -4.46
C VAL A 72 4.90 -0.61 -5.77
N ALA A 73 3.59 -0.63 -5.90
CA ALA A 73 2.91 -0.05 -7.04
C ALA A 73 2.54 1.42 -6.74
N LEU A 74 2.92 2.31 -7.65
CA LEU A 74 2.48 3.70 -7.71
C LEU A 74 1.48 3.84 -8.86
N LEU A 75 0.23 4.17 -8.53
CA LEU A 75 -0.80 4.52 -9.48
C LEU A 75 -0.96 6.04 -9.54
N GLN A 76 -0.81 6.63 -10.72
CA GLN A 76 -0.87 8.07 -10.94
C GLN A 76 -1.96 8.40 -11.97
N GLY A 77 -2.89 9.26 -11.57
CA GLY A 77 -3.82 9.89 -12.49
C GLY A 77 -3.21 11.13 -13.14
N ASP A 78 -3.69 11.51 -14.33
CA ASP A 78 -3.25 12.73 -15.04
C ASP A 78 -3.48 14.03 -14.27
N ASN A 79 -4.35 14.00 -13.25
CA ASN A 79 -4.62 15.12 -12.36
C ASN A 79 -3.61 15.25 -11.21
N GLY A 80 -2.56 14.41 -11.17
CA GLY A 80 -1.56 14.38 -10.11
C GLY A 80 -1.99 13.63 -8.85
N GLN A 81 -3.13 12.93 -8.86
CA GLN A 81 -3.53 12.10 -7.72
C GLN A 81 -2.75 10.78 -7.74
N GLU A 82 -2.21 10.41 -6.58
CA GLU A 82 -1.36 9.24 -6.42
C GLU A 82 -1.92 8.25 -5.40
N VAL A 83 -1.79 6.96 -5.70
CA VAL A 83 -2.08 5.87 -4.78
C VAL A 83 -0.88 4.94 -4.74
N LEU A 84 -0.31 4.75 -3.55
CA LEU A 84 0.76 3.79 -3.30
C LEU A 84 0.19 2.52 -2.68
N ALA A 85 0.61 1.37 -3.19
CA ALA A 85 0.24 0.06 -2.66
C ALA A 85 1.50 -0.82 -2.56
N GLN A 86 1.89 -1.14 -1.34
CA GLN A 86 2.99 -2.06 -1.07
C GLN A 86 2.50 -3.51 -1.16
N ALA A 87 3.32 -4.37 -1.76
CA ALA A 87 3.04 -5.79 -1.82
C ALA A 87 3.17 -6.45 -0.43
N ASP A 88 2.30 -7.41 -0.16
CA ASP A 88 2.42 -8.24 1.04
C ASP A 88 3.55 -9.28 0.92
N ARG A 89 3.70 -10.13 1.95
CA ARG A 89 4.73 -11.19 1.97
C ARG A 89 4.60 -12.22 0.84
N SER A 90 3.44 -12.28 0.19
CA SER A 90 3.18 -13.16 -0.97
C SER A 90 3.38 -12.43 -2.30
N MET A 91 4.02 -11.25 -2.27
CA MET A 91 4.21 -10.33 -3.41
C MET A 91 2.89 -9.87 -4.03
N THR A 92 1.80 -9.85 -3.26
CA THR A 92 0.50 -9.39 -3.73
C THR A 92 0.32 -7.91 -3.41
N VAL A 93 0.20 -7.09 -4.44
CA VAL A 93 -0.19 -5.68 -4.35
C VAL A 93 -1.70 -5.62 -4.14
N ARG A 94 -2.11 -5.11 -2.97
CA ARG A 94 -3.51 -4.88 -2.63
C ARG A 94 -3.77 -3.38 -2.54
N ILE A 95 -4.55 -2.87 -3.49
CA ILE A 95 -4.87 -1.45 -3.55
C ILE A 95 -6.01 -1.16 -2.58
N ASP A 96 -5.85 -0.13 -1.75
CA ASP A 96 -6.91 0.28 -0.83
C ASP A 96 -8.20 0.62 -1.60
N THR A 97 -9.33 0.12 -1.12
CA THR A 97 -10.61 0.24 -1.84
C THR A 97 -11.11 1.69 -1.89
N SER A 98 -10.84 2.48 -0.84
CA SER A 98 -11.26 3.87 -0.78
C SER A 98 -10.39 4.76 -1.68
N ALA A 99 -9.08 4.56 -1.65
CA ALA A 99 -8.12 5.23 -2.53
C ALA A 99 -8.37 4.88 -4.00
N TRP A 100 -8.61 3.60 -4.31
CA TRP A 100 -8.98 3.14 -5.65
C TRP A 100 -10.24 3.84 -6.18
N ARG A 101 -11.32 3.86 -5.37
CA ARG A 101 -12.57 4.54 -5.75
C ARG A 101 -12.34 6.03 -5.99
N GLY A 102 -11.55 6.68 -5.15
CA GLY A 102 -11.15 8.08 -5.33
C GLY A 102 -10.42 8.28 -6.65
N LEU A 103 -9.45 7.41 -6.97
CA LEU A 103 -8.69 7.46 -8.23
C LEU A 103 -9.58 7.31 -9.46
N LEU A 104 -10.46 6.31 -9.48
CA LEU A 104 -11.38 6.09 -10.61
C LEU A 104 -12.40 7.22 -10.78
N THR A 105 -12.83 7.83 -9.68
CA THR A 105 -13.76 8.96 -9.74
C THR A 105 -13.13 10.16 -10.43
N THR A 106 -11.87 10.46 -10.09
CA THR A 106 -11.19 11.65 -10.63
C THR A 106 -10.57 11.41 -12.01
N CYS A 107 -10.21 10.17 -12.35
CA CYS A 107 -9.58 9.81 -13.61
C CYS A 107 -10.55 9.23 -14.65
N LYS A 108 -11.87 9.39 -14.48
CA LYS A 108 -12.86 8.86 -15.42
C LYS A 108 -12.61 9.37 -16.84
N GLY A 109 -12.46 8.43 -17.78
CA GLY A 109 -12.21 8.74 -19.19
C GLY A 109 -10.80 9.25 -19.48
N LYS A 110 -9.87 9.12 -18.53
CA LYS A 110 -8.46 9.47 -18.65
C LYS A 110 -7.60 8.25 -18.33
N ASP A 111 -6.31 8.37 -18.59
CA ASP A 111 -5.36 7.31 -18.31
C ASP A 111 -4.96 7.30 -16.83
N ILE A 112 -4.62 6.11 -16.35
CA ILE A 112 -3.99 5.89 -15.06
C ILE A 112 -2.68 5.18 -15.34
N ARG A 113 -1.56 5.81 -15.01
CA ARG A 113 -0.24 5.22 -15.15
C ARG A 113 0.10 4.40 -13.92
N VAL A 114 0.66 3.22 -14.12
CA VAL A 114 1.12 2.34 -13.03
C VAL A 114 2.61 2.07 -13.19
N THR A 115 3.36 2.30 -12.12
CA THR A 115 4.79 1.97 -12.01
C THR A 115 4.95 1.00 -10.84
N VAL A 116 5.74 -0.06 -10.98
CA VAL A 116 5.96 -1.12 -9.97
C VAL A 116 7.45 -1.27 -9.71
#